data_AF-A0A928JYB8-F1
#
_entry.id   AF-A0A928JYB8-F1
#
_cell.length_a   1.000
_cell.length_b   1.000
_cell.length_c   1.000
_cell.angle_alpha   90.00
_cell.angle_beta   90.00
_cell.angle_gamma   90.00
#
_symmetry.space_group_name_H-M   'P 1'
#
loop_
_entity.id
_entity.type
_entity.pdbx_description
1 polymer ?
#
loop_
_entity_poly.entity_id
_entity_poly.type
_entity_poly.pdbx_seq_one_letter_code
_entity_poly.pdbx_strand_id
1 'polypeptide(L)'
;MAYEIQEAKELVVKAGKELIEKGLIARTWGNVSARISETQFVITPSGRAYEDLTPDEIVVVNIEDCTYEGDIKPSSEKGVHAAAYRHHPTVDFVIHTHQKAATIVSITGMTITNVYDEFRDVLGDTVPCAAYAMSTTDSLRKKVEMSIMTNPRARAIMMMHHGTICMGDDYDHAFALAESLEKCCEKVIKDNYIRHSWAKTYSDDNKRAFFLKKNGAEFMPDEICDLGSSIRNGKTFTLTVGGETVDVDVETGVGINGIAPKVEKIHRAIYNTEDCTIIKHLKSPDIVAVSCTGEDMIPMIDDFAQIVGVDVKNCPWIDGDTDECAKEIGKAIDNRNAVLIQGNGALVTGNTEGDMEALDIIMNKGCEAVIDVDIFNRAHYVPKLECFLMRTVYLAKYSKKIDEK
;
A
#
# COMPACT_ATOMS: atom_id res chain seq x y z
N MET A 1 -27.22 23.10 1.71
CA MET A 1 -25.77 23.38 1.61
C MET A 1 -25.16 22.86 2.88
N ALA A 2 -24.20 21.93 2.77
CA ALA A 2 -23.58 21.29 3.93
C ALA A 2 -22.43 22.13 4.51
N TYR A 3 -21.58 22.66 3.63
CA TYR A 3 -20.44 23.51 3.99
C TYR A 3 -20.31 24.69 3.03
N GLU A 4 -19.84 25.83 3.54
CA GLU A 4 -19.36 26.92 2.69
C GLU A 4 -18.05 26.52 1.98
N ILE A 5 -17.77 27.06 0.79
CA ILE A 5 -16.63 26.59 -0.03
C ILE A 5 -15.31 26.66 0.72
N GLN A 6 -15.02 27.79 1.39
CA GLN A 6 -13.76 27.97 2.11
C GLN A 6 -13.64 27.03 3.31
N GLU A 7 -14.73 26.87 4.07
CA GLU A 7 -14.80 25.92 5.19
C GLU A 7 -14.56 24.48 4.72
N ALA A 8 -15.20 24.07 3.63
CA ALA A 8 -15.05 22.73 3.05
C ALA A 8 -13.61 22.46 2.62
N LYS A 9 -12.94 23.44 2.02
CA LYS A 9 -11.53 23.34 1.64
C LYS A 9 -10.62 23.18 2.85
N GLU A 10 -10.85 23.95 3.91
CA GLU A 10 -10.11 23.85 5.17
C GLU A 10 -10.32 22.50 5.85
N LEU A 11 -11.56 21.99 5.88
CA LEU A 11 -11.88 20.66 6.40
C LEU A 11 -11.21 19.54 5.60
N VAL A 12 -11.18 19.62 4.27
CA VAL A 12 -10.51 18.61 3.43
C VAL A 12 -9.00 18.59 3.68
N VAL A 13 -8.36 19.76 3.82
CA VAL A 13 -6.93 19.86 4.17
C VAL A 13 -6.66 19.30 5.56
N LYS A 14 -7.49 19.69 6.54
CA LYS A 14 -7.40 19.18 7.92
C LYS A 14 -7.54 17.65 7.94
N ALA A 15 -8.53 17.11 7.23
CA ALA A 15 -8.78 15.67 7.17
C ALA A 15 -7.57 14.92 6.60
N GLY A 16 -6.97 15.42 5.53
CA GLY A 16 -5.77 14.83 4.94
C GLY A 16 -4.62 14.68 5.95
N LYS A 17 -4.36 15.71 6.74
CA LYS A 17 -3.32 15.69 7.79
C LYS A 17 -3.68 14.72 8.93
N GLU A 18 -4.93 14.76 9.39
CA GLU A 18 -5.42 13.88 10.45
C GLU A 18 -5.39 12.39 10.05
N LEU A 19 -5.68 12.07 8.79
CA LEU A 19 -5.58 10.70 8.27
C LEU A 19 -4.14 10.15 8.27
N ILE A 20 -3.14 11.02 8.02
CA ILE A 20 -1.72 10.65 8.13
C ILE A 20 -1.36 10.40 9.60
N GLU A 21 -1.74 11.31 10.50
CA GLU A 21 -1.47 11.18 11.94
C GLU A 21 -2.08 9.90 12.53
N LYS A 22 -3.26 9.50 12.05
CA LYS A 22 -3.93 8.26 12.44
C LYS A 22 -3.41 7.00 11.72
N GLY A 23 -2.50 7.15 10.76
CA GLY A 23 -1.94 6.03 9.99
C GLY A 23 -2.92 5.35 9.02
N LEU A 24 -4.02 6.03 8.65
CA LEU A 24 -5.04 5.50 7.74
C LEU A 24 -4.68 5.71 6.26
N ILE A 25 -3.80 6.67 5.97
CA ILE A 25 -3.20 6.90 4.66
C ILE A 25 -1.68 7.07 4.78
N ALA A 26 -0.98 6.89 3.66
CA ALA A 26 0.45 7.15 3.56
C ALA A 26 0.75 8.02 2.32
N ARG A 27 1.63 9.00 2.48
CA ARG A 27 2.10 9.91 1.42
C ARG A 27 0.95 10.59 0.66
N THR A 28 0.78 10.26 -0.62
CA THR A 28 -0.22 10.88 -1.51
C THR A 28 -1.43 9.99 -1.77
N TRP A 29 -1.54 8.84 -1.09
CA TRP A 29 -2.63 7.89 -1.30
C TRP A 29 -3.87 8.26 -0.51
N GLY A 30 -5.01 7.76 -0.97
CA GLY A 30 -6.31 8.21 -0.49
C GLY A 30 -6.69 9.58 -1.05
N ASN A 31 -7.96 9.95 -0.89
CA ASN A 31 -8.46 11.27 -1.23
C ASN A 31 -9.69 11.59 -0.39
N VAL A 32 -9.90 12.89 -0.15
CA VAL A 32 -10.96 13.40 0.73
C VAL A 32 -11.75 14.44 -0.02
N SER A 33 -13.07 14.43 0.17
CA SER A 33 -13.95 15.44 -0.40
C SER A 33 -15.06 15.86 0.56
N ALA A 34 -15.61 17.05 0.33
CA ALA A 34 -16.74 17.59 1.08
C ALA A 34 -17.77 18.22 0.12
N ARG A 35 -19.06 17.97 0.37
CA ARG A 35 -20.16 18.55 -0.42
C ARG A 35 -20.32 20.03 -0.08
N ILE A 36 -20.44 20.87 -1.10
CA ILE A 36 -20.67 22.32 -0.93
C ILE A 36 -22.08 22.74 -1.41
N SER A 37 -22.70 21.96 -2.30
CA SER A 37 -24.06 22.20 -2.78
C SER A 37 -24.71 20.92 -3.29
N GLU A 38 -25.96 21.02 -3.77
CA GLU A 38 -26.64 19.90 -4.45
C GLU A 38 -25.92 19.43 -5.72
N THR A 39 -25.08 20.27 -6.30
CA THR A 39 -24.45 20.04 -7.61
C THR A 39 -22.93 20.01 -7.57
N GLN A 40 -22.29 20.40 -6.46
CA GLN A 40 -20.84 20.54 -6.38
C GLN A 40 -20.26 20.04 -5.06
N PHE A 41 -19.01 19.60 -5.13
CA PHE A 41 -18.17 19.21 -4.00
C PHE A 41 -16.74 19.71 -4.20
N VAL A 42 -15.96 19.77 -3.13
CA VAL A 42 -14.52 20.04 -3.16
C VAL A 42 -13.75 18.76 -2.90
N ILE A 43 -12.61 18.54 -3.56
CA ILE A 43 -11.78 17.33 -3.41
C ILE A 43 -10.29 17.65 -3.46
N THR A 44 -9.49 16.82 -2.79
CA THR A 44 -8.03 16.84 -2.86
C THR A 44 -7.51 16.77 -4.31
N PRO A 45 -6.42 17.49 -4.63
CA PRO A 45 -5.81 17.45 -5.95
C PRO A 45 -5.06 16.14 -6.21
N SER A 46 -4.79 15.86 -7.49
CA SER A 46 -4.06 14.66 -7.90
C SER A 46 -2.57 14.75 -7.55
N GLY A 47 -2.08 13.84 -6.70
CA GLY A 47 -0.65 13.57 -6.53
C GLY A 47 0.13 14.64 -5.76
N ARG A 48 -0.55 15.44 -4.93
CA ARG A 48 0.06 16.33 -3.93
C ARG A 48 0.16 15.61 -2.58
N ALA A 49 1.22 15.89 -1.84
CA ALA A 49 1.39 15.43 -0.46
C ALA A 49 0.48 16.24 0.48
N TYR A 50 -0.06 15.60 1.52
CA TYR A 50 -1.02 16.26 2.42
C TYR A 50 -0.36 17.24 3.40
N GLU A 51 0.92 17.02 3.71
CA GLU A 51 1.72 17.84 4.62
C GLU A 51 1.78 19.30 4.14
N ASP A 52 2.00 19.47 2.83
CA ASP A 52 2.14 20.77 2.16
C ASP A 52 0.83 21.28 1.54
N LEU A 53 -0.26 20.52 1.64
CA LEU A 53 -1.52 20.84 0.97
C LEU A 53 -2.17 22.09 1.57
N THR A 54 -2.58 23.01 0.70
CA THR A 54 -3.27 24.26 1.09
C THR A 54 -4.72 24.30 0.59
N PRO A 55 -5.62 25.09 1.23
CA PRO A 55 -7.02 25.21 0.79
C PRO A 55 -7.16 25.73 -0.66
N ASP A 56 -6.23 26.55 -1.13
CA ASP A 56 -6.23 27.08 -2.50
C ASP A 56 -6.01 25.99 -3.56
N GLU A 57 -5.37 24.87 -3.17
CA GLU A 57 -5.13 23.73 -4.04
C GLU A 57 -6.28 22.72 -4.08
N ILE A 58 -7.31 22.91 -3.25
CA ILE A 58 -8.49 22.05 -3.24
C ILE A 58 -9.41 22.43 -4.41
N VAL A 59 -9.84 21.41 -5.16
CA VAL A 59 -10.51 21.57 -6.45
C VAL A 59 -12.02 21.42 -6.32
N VAL A 60 -12.79 22.34 -6.90
CA VAL A 60 -14.25 22.24 -7.00
C VAL A 60 -14.64 21.37 -8.20
N VAL A 61 -15.54 20.42 -7.99
CA VAL A 61 -15.99 19.44 -8.99
C VAL A 61 -17.51 19.37 -9.02
N ASN A 62 -18.08 19.28 -10.21
CA ASN A 62 -19.50 19.04 -10.42
C ASN A 62 -19.85 17.57 -10.16
N ILE A 63 -20.91 17.33 -9.37
CA ILE A 63 -21.37 15.97 -9.00
C ILE A 63 -21.84 15.20 -10.23
N GLU A 64 -22.55 15.84 -11.16
CA GLU A 64 -23.23 15.14 -12.24
C GLU A 64 -22.24 14.65 -13.32
N ASP A 65 -21.37 15.53 -13.80
CA ASP A 65 -20.49 15.25 -14.95
C ASP A 65 -18.99 15.20 -14.60
N CYS A 66 -18.63 15.42 -13.33
CA CYS A 66 -17.25 15.47 -12.86
C CYS A 66 -16.36 16.55 -13.52
N THR A 67 -16.97 17.56 -14.15
CA THR A 67 -16.26 18.75 -14.63
C THR A 67 -15.69 19.54 -13.45
N TYR A 68 -14.61 20.26 -13.68
CA TYR A 68 -13.91 21.05 -12.66
C TYR A 68 -13.35 22.33 -13.26
N GLU A 69 -13.12 23.33 -12.41
CA GLU A 69 -12.59 24.64 -12.80
C GLU A 69 -11.13 24.82 -12.34
N GLY A 70 -10.37 25.62 -13.09
CA GLY A 70 -8.97 25.95 -12.80
C GLY A 70 -7.95 24.96 -13.37
N ASP A 71 -6.67 25.25 -13.12
CA ASP A 71 -5.54 24.51 -13.69
C ASP A 71 -5.09 23.32 -12.82
N ILE A 72 -5.58 23.24 -11.59
CA ILE A 72 -5.23 22.17 -10.65
C ILE A 72 -6.10 20.95 -10.93
N LYS A 73 -5.45 19.85 -11.30
CA LYS A 73 -6.15 18.60 -11.60
C LYS A 73 -6.68 17.97 -10.30
N PRO A 74 -7.99 17.66 -10.20
CA PRO A 74 -8.55 16.94 -9.05
C PRO A 74 -8.04 15.50 -9.00
N SER A 75 -8.24 14.82 -7.86
CA SER A 75 -8.00 13.38 -7.75
C SER A 75 -8.52 12.59 -8.96
N SER A 76 -7.77 11.58 -9.39
CA SER A 76 -8.22 10.64 -10.42
C SER A 76 -9.50 9.91 -10.02
N GLU A 77 -9.82 9.86 -8.73
CA GLU A 77 -10.97 9.16 -8.17
C GLU A 77 -12.19 10.07 -7.92
N LYS A 78 -12.17 11.32 -8.41
CA LYS A 78 -13.32 12.24 -8.28
C LYS A 78 -14.66 11.62 -8.69
N GLY A 79 -14.65 10.71 -9.67
CA GLY A 79 -15.86 10.04 -10.14
C GLY A 79 -16.45 9.06 -9.12
N VAL A 80 -15.62 8.46 -8.27
CA VAL A 80 -16.03 7.61 -7.16
C VAL A 80 -16.72 8.45 -6.07
N HIS A 81 -16.14 9.61 -5.73
CA HIS A 81 -16.76 10.56 -4.78
C HIS A 81 -18.08 11.14 -5.34
N ALA A 82 -18.11 11.49 -6.62
CA ALA A 82 -19.31 11.96 -7.28
C ALA A 82 -20.44 10.92 -7.24
N ALA A 83 -20.12 9.62 -7.42
CA ALA A 83 -21.11 8.54 -7.30
C ALA A 83 -21.68 8.44 -5.86
N ALA A 84 -20.84 8.58 -4.84
CA ALA A 84 -21.30 8.63 -3.44
C ALA A 84 -22.29 9.78 -3.23
N TYR A 85 -21.96 10.99 -3.67
CA TYR A 85 -22.84 12.15 -3.52
C TYR A 85 -24.14 12.05 -4.32
N ARG A 86 -24.11 11.45 -5.52
CA ARG A 86 -25.29 11.28 -6.38
C ARG A 86 -26.29 10.30 -5.79
N HIS A 87 -25.82 9.20 -5.21
CA HIS A 87 -26.69 8.11 -4.72
C HIS A 87 -27.00 8.19 -3.22
N HIS A 88 -26.27 9.02 -2.46
CA HIS A 88 -26.57 9.30 -1.05
C HIS A 88 -26.70 10.81 -0.80
N PRO A 89 -27.92 11.36 -0.85
CA PRO A 89 -28.16 12.79 -0.66
C PRO A 89 -27.78 13.33 0.73
N THR A 90 -27.71 12.48 1.76
CA THR A 90 -27.32 12.90 3.13
C THR A 90 -25.81 12.87 3.36
N VAL A 91 -25.03 12.34 2.40
CA VAL A 91 -23.56 12.28 2.53
C VAL A 91 -23.00 13.64 2.18
N ASP A 92 -22.25 14.21 3.11
CA ASP A 92 -21.61 15.51 2.95
C ASP A 92 -20.08 15.46 3.07
N PHE A 93 -19.51 14.32 3.49
CA PHE A 93 -18.07 14.12 3.57
C PHE A 93 -17.69 12.70 3.14
N VAL A 94 -16.71 12.58 2.24
CA VAL A 94 -16.28 11.28 1.71
C VAL A 94 -14.78 11.13 1.88
N ILE A 95 -14.38 10.01 2.46
CA ILE A 95 -12.99 9.61 2.66
C ILE A 95 -12.74 8.33 1.89
N HIS A 96 -11.76 8.37 0.99
CA HIS A 96 -11.21 7.18 0.35
C HIS A 96 -9.80 6.93 0.91
N THR A 97 -9.54 5.73 1.43
CA THR A 97 -8.23 5.34 1.98
C THR A 97 -7.81 3.95 1.54
N HIS A 98 -6.51 3.68 1.63
CA HIS A 98 -5.90 2.38 1.42
C HIS A 98 -5.49 1.77 2.77
N GLN A 99 -6.34 1.90 3.78
CA GLN A 99 -6.09 1.38 5.12
C GLN A 99 -5.87 -0.14 5.11
N LYS A 100 -5.00 -0.61 6.00
CA LYS A 100 -4.27 -1.86 5.86
C LYS A 100 -5.18 -3.08 5.95
N ALA A 101 -5.87 -3.25 7.08
CA ALA A 101 -6.72 -4.40 7.34
C ALA A 101 -7.91 -4.44 6.37
N ALA A 102 -8.52 -3.29 6.06
CA ALA A 102 -9.63 -3.25 5.11
C ALA A 102 -9.20 -3.63 3.68
N THR A 103 -8.02 -3.19 3.21
CA THR A 103 -7.47 -3.68 1.93
C THR A 103 -7.23 -5.20 1.98
N ILE A 104 -6.67 -5.74 3.08
CA ILE A 104 -6.43 -7.19 3.20
C ILE A 104 -7.74 -7.98 3.09
N VAL A 105 -8.78 -7.57 3.82
CA VAL A 105 -10.09 -8.24 3.76
C VAL A 105 -10.72 -8.08 2.37
N SER A 106 -10.56 -6.92 1.71
CA SER A 106 -11.14 -6.69 0.38
C SER A 106 -10.60 -7.62 -0.70
N ILE A 107 -9.35 -8.11 -0.59
CA ILE A 107 -8.76 -9.10 -1.50
C ILE A 107 -9.59 -10.37 -1.58
N THR A 108 -10.31 -10.72 -0.51
CA THR A 108 -11.14 -11.93 -0.46
C THR A 108 -12.43 -11.80 -1.27
N GLY A 109 -12.79 -10.58 -1.70
CA GLY A 109 -14.04 -10.24 -2.37
C GLY A 109 -15.28 -10.40 -1.48
N MET A 110 -15.10 -10.60 -0.17
CA MET A 110 -16.20 -10.88 0.75
C MET A 110 -16.90 -9.61 1.20
N THR A 111 -18.23 -9.66 1.23
CA THR A 111 -19.05 -8.71 1.98
C THR A 111 -19.10 -9.14 3.45
N ILE A 112 -18.90 -8.21 4.37
CA ILE A 112 -19.12 -8.43 5.81
C ILE A 112 -20.62 -8.31 6.04
N THR A 113 -21.32 -9.42 6.30
CA THR A 113 -22.80 -9.49 6.36
C THR A 113 -23.39 -9.51 7.78
N ASN A 114 -22.54 -9.50 8.81
CA ASN A 114 -22.91 -9.37 10.22
C ASN A 114 -21.81 -8.59 10.91
N VAL A 115 -21.81 -7.26 10.74
CA VAL A 115 -20.86 -6.40 11.44
C VAL A 115 -20.97 -6.64 12.95
N TYR A 116 -19.82 -6.76 13.62
CA TYR A 116 -19.74 -6.97 15.06
C TYR A 116 -20.49 -5.87 15.82
N ASP A 117 -21.16 -6.24 16.92
CA ASP A 117 -22.04 -5.32 17.67
C ASP A 117 -21.34 -3.99 18.02
N GLU A 118 -20.05 -4.05 18.39
CA GLU A 118 -19.22 -2.89 18.74
C GLU A 118 -18.95 -1.90 17.58
N PHE A 119 -19.12 -2.32 16.32
CA PHE A 119 -18.97 -1.46 15.13
C PHE A 119 -20.29 -1.20 14.40
N ARG A 120 -21.38 -1.90 14.77
CA ARG A 120 -22.64 -1.89 14.02
C ARG A 120 -23.32 -0.52 14.02
N ASP A 121 -23.21 0.23 15.12
CA ASP A 121 -23.80 1.57 15.22
C ASP A 121 -23.20 2.55 14.21
N VAL A 122 -21.93 2.35 13.82
CA VAL A 122 -21.22 3.21 12.87
C VAL A 122 -21.27 2.64 11.45
N LEU A 123 -20.94 1.37 11.26
CA LEU A 123 -20.83 0.75 9.93
C LEU A 123 -22.16 0.23 9.36
N GLY A 124 -23.19 0.09 10.21
CA GLY A 124 -24.43 -0.58 9.89
C GLY A 124 -24.32 -2.11 9.90
N ASP A 125 -25.32 -2.79 9.34
CA ASP A 125 -25.41 -4.26 9.36
C ASP A 125 -24.38 -4.94 8.44
N THR A 126 -23.98 -4.25 7.37
CA THR A 126 -23.19 -4.82 6.28
C THR A 126 -22.16 -3.85 5.73
N VAL A 127 -20.95 -4.35 5.43
CA VAL A 127 -19.92 -3.65 4.65
C VAL A 127 -19.69 -4.39 3.33
N PRO A 128 -20.23 -3.89 2.19
CA PRO A 128 -20.03 -4.49 0.88
C PRO A 128 -18.58 -4.43 0.40
N CYS A 129 -18.23 -5.35 -0.49
CA CYS A 129 -17.00 -5.28 -1.27
C CYS A 129 -17.34 -5.09 -2.76
N ALA A 130 -16.98 -3.94 -3.31
CA ALA A 130 -17.10 -3.66 -4.73
C ALA A 130 -16.17 -4.57 -5.52
N ALA A 131 -16.68 -5.12 -6.63
CA ALA A 131 -15.92 -5.98 -7.51
C ALA A 131 -14.70 -5.24 -8.10
N TYR A 132 -13.63 -5.99 -8.32
CA TYR A 132 -12.38 -5.45 -8.84
C TYR A 132 -12.55 -4.75 -10.19
N ALA A 133 -11.85 -3.64 -10.34
CA ALA A 133 -11.46 -3.02 -11.59
C ALA A 133 -10.23 -2.15 -11.32
N MET A 134 -9.37 -2.02 -12.32
CA MET A 134 -8.14 -1.25 -12.21
C MET A 134 -8.35 0.18 -11.70
N SER A 135 -7.52 0.58 -10.74
CA SER A 135 -7.43 1.96 -10.22
C SER A 135 -7.39 3.02 -11.32
N THR A 136 -7.99 4.18 -11.04
CA THR A 136 -8.04 5.34 -11.96
C THR A 136 -8.79 5.13 -13.29
N THR A 137 -9.54 4.03 -13.44
CA THR A 137 -10.36 3.77 -14.64
C THR A 137 -11.84 4.09 -14.42
N ASP A 138 -12.56 4.35 -15.51
CA ASP A 138 -14.03 4.48 -15.47
C ASP A 138 -14.73 3.16 -15.07
N SER A 139 -14.08 2.03 -15.29
CA SER A 139 -14.60 0.72 -14.84
C SER A 139 -14.66 0.65 -13.31
N LEU A 140 -13.62 1.12 -12.60
CA LEU A 140 -13.63 1.20 -11.14
C LEU A 140 -14.80 2.04 -10.64
N ARG A 141 -14.97 3.26 -11.19
CA ARG A 141 -16.10 4.13 -10.88
C ARG A 141 -17.43 3.39 -11.01
N LYS A 142 -17.67 2.73 -12.14
CA LYS A 142 -18.92 1.99 -12.41
C LYS A 142 -19.16 0.83 -11.44
N LYS A 143 -18.11 0.11 -11.04
CA LYS A 143 -18.22 -1.01 -10.08
C LYS A 143 -18.51 -0.51 -8.67
N VAL A 144 -17.86 0.57 -8.23
CA VAL A 144 -18.14 1.20 -6.94
C VAL A 144 -19.53 1.81 -6.93
N GLU A 145 -19.92 2.54 -7.97
CA GLU A 145 -21.26 3.11 -8.12
C GLU A 145 -22.36 2.03 -8.07
N MET A 146 -22.16 0.90 -8.76
CA MET A 146 -23.07 -0.24 -8.65
C MET A 146 -23.15 -0.80 -7.23
N SER A 147 -22.01 -0.90 -6.52
CA SER A 147 -21.98 -1.36 -5.13
C SER A 147 -22.75 -0.40 -4.21
N ILE A 148 -22.61 0.91 -4.42
CA ILE A 148 -23.36 1.95 -3.70
C ILE A 148 -24.87 1.78 -3.94
N MET A 149 -25.28 1.73 -5.22
CA MET A 149 -26.70 1.63 -5.60
C MET A 149 -27.39 0.35 -5.09
N THR A 150 -26.66 -0.76 -5.08
CA THR A 150 -27.20 -2.05 -4.61
C THR A 150 -27.20 -2.20 -3.09
N ASN A 151 -26.51 -1.30 -2.38
CA ASN A 151 -26.41 -1.31 -0.91
C ASN A 151 -26.74 0.09 -0.34
N PRO A 152 -27.97 0.60 -0.50
CA PRO A 152 -28.32 1.99 -0.18
C PRO A 152 -28.27 2.34 1.32
N ARG A 153 -28.06 1.36 2.21
CA ARG A 153 -27.84 1.58 3.65
C ARG A 153 -26.37 1.55 4.05
N ALA A 154 -25.48 1.07 3.19
CA ALA A 154 -24.06 0.96 3.50
C ALA A 154 -23.43 2.35 3.48
N ARG A 155 -22.67 2.67 4.53
CA ARG A 155 -21.89 3.91 4.65
C ARG A 155 -20.41 3.71 4.41
N ALA A 156 -19.96 2.46 4.35
CA ALA A 156 -18.59 2.13 3.96
C ALA A 156 -18.62 0.97 2.96
N ILE A 157 -17.75 1.05 1.95
CA ILE A 157 -17.58 0.02 0.92
C ILE A 157 -16.09 -0.28 0.79
N MET A 158 -15.74 -1.55 0.86
CA MET A 158 -14.42 -2.03 0.50
C MET A 158 -14.30 -2.16 -1.02
N MET A 159 -13.11 -1.97 -1.56
CA MET A 159 -12.81 -2.08 -2.99
C MET A 159 -11.77 -3.18 -3.15
N MET A 160 -12.12 -4.27 -3.85
CA MET A 160 -11.24 -5.44 -4.02
C MET A 160 -9.89 -5.02 -4.61
N HIS A 161 -8.79 -5.48 -4.00
CA HIS A 161 -7.39 -5.15 -4.34
C HIS A 161 -6.94 -3.70 -4.15
N HIS A 162 -7.81 -2.81 -3.69
CA HIS A 162 -7.58 -1.38 -3.76
C HIS A 162 -7.60 -0.74 -2.35
N GLY A 163 -8.77 -0.35 -1.87
CA GLY A 163 -8.93 0.38 -0.63
C GLY A 163 -10.38 0.40 -0.18
N THR A 164 -10.83 1.54 0.34
CA THR A 164 -12.19 1.72 0.85
C THR A 164 -12.74 3.09 0.49
N ILE A 165 -14.06 3.21 0.47
CA ILE A 165 -14.76 4.50 0.46
C ILE A 165 -15.69 4.56 1.66
N CYS A 166 -15.56 5.60 2.47
CA CYS A 166 -16.39 5.91 3.62
C CYS A 166 -17.20 7.17 3.34
N MET A 167 -18.51 7.08 3.50
CA MET A 167 -19.50 8.07 3.09
C MET A 167 -20.22 8.60 4.33
N GLY A 168 -19.64 9.61 4.96
CA GLY A 168 -20.15 10.23 6.18
C GLY A 168 -21.21 11.28 5.90
N ASP A 169 -22.14 11.41 6.84
CA ASP A 169 -23.09 12.53 6.85
C ASP A 169 -22.39 13.86 7.19
N ASP A 170 -21.22 13.81 7.80
CA ASP A 170 -20.33 14.94 8.06
C ASP A 170 -18.87 14.46 8.22
N TYR A 171 -17.96 15.39 8.50
CA TYR A 171 -16.54 15.12 8.78
C TYR A 171 -16.35 14.03 9.85
N ASP A 172 -16.96 14.20 11.03
CA ASP A 172 -16.72 13.33 12.19
C ASP A 172 -17.25 11.91 11.93
N HIS A 173 -18.42 11.80 11.30
CA HIS A 173 -18.99 10.52 10.89
C HIS A 173 -18.10 9.82 9.84
N ALA A 174 -17.56 10.54 8.85
CA ALA A 174 -16.66 9.94 7.86
C ALA A 174 -15.38 9.37 8.51
N PHE A 175 -14.80 10.06 9.48
CA PHE A 175 -13.66 9.55 10.25
C PHE A 175 -14.04 8.35 11.11
N ALA A 176 -15.18 8.41 11.81
CA ALA A 176 -15.68 7.29 12.60
C ALA A 176 -15.88 6.03 11.73
N LEU A 177 -16.40 6.18 10.50
CA LEU A 177 -16.54 5.10 9.52
C LEU A 177 -15.19 4.51 9.14
N ALA A 178 -14.21 5.34 8.77
CA ALA A 178 -12.88 4.88 8.36
C ALA A 178 -12.19 4.09 9.49
N GLU A 179 -12.14 4.66 10.70
CA GLU A 179 -11.53 4.01 11.86
C GLU A 179 -12.25 2.72 12.28
N SER A 180 -13.58 2.74 12.31
CA SER A 180 -14.38 1.58 12.70
C SER A 180 -14.23 0.46 11.66
N LEU A 181 -14.15 0.80 10.38
CA LEU A 181 -13.95 -0.18 9.32
C LEU A 181 -12.59 -0.87 9.46
N GLU A 182 -11.51 -0.12 9.72
CA GLU A 182 -10.19 -0.71 9.91
C GLU A 182 -10.18 -1.69 11.10
N LYS A 183 -10.69 -1.26 12.26
CA LYS A 183 -10.79 -2.10 13.46
C LYS A 183 -11.68 -3.33 13.24
N CYS A 184 -12.79 -3.17 12.52
CA CYS A 184 -13.67 -4.27 12.14
C CYS A 184 -12.92 -5.29 11.28
N CYS A 185 -12.17 -4.85 10.28
CA CYS A 185 -11.38 -5.72 9.41
C CYS A 185 -10.22 -6.39 10.15
N GLU A 186 -9.54 -5.70 11.07
CA GLU A 186 -8.56 -6.34 11.96
C GLU A 186 -9.18 -7.48 12.76
N LYS A 187 -10.41 -7.27 13.28
CA LYS A 187 -11.14 -8.31 14.00
C LYS A 187 -11.52 -9.47 13.08
N VAL A 188 -11.94 -9.21 11.84
CA VAL A 188 -12.17 -10.26 10.83
C VAL A 188 -10.91 -11.11 10.61
N ILE A 189 -9.74 -10.48 10.46
CA ILE A 189 -8.45 -11.19 10.29
C ILE A 189 -8.15 -12.07 11.51
N LYS A 190 -8.25 -11.50 12.72
CA LYS A 190 -8.00 -12.22 13.98
C LYS A 190 -8.93 -13.43 14.17
N ASP A 191 -10.22 -13.23 13.94
CA ASP A 191 -11.24 -14.28 14.11
C ASP A 191 -11.10 -15.36 13.01
N ASN A 192 -10.69 -14.98 11.80
CA ASN A 192 -10.40 -15.93 10.72
C ASN A 192 -9.20 -16.83 11.09
N TYR A 193 -8.10 -16.23 11.58
CA TYR A 193 -6.98 -16.99 12.10
C TYR A 193 -7.40 -18.02 13.16
N ILE A 194 -8.16 -17.60 14.19
CA ILE A 194 -8.62 -18.50 15.26
C ILE A 194 -9.45 -19.66 14.67
N ARG A 195 -10.35 -19.34 13.73
CA ARG A 195 -11.23 -20.34 13.09
C ARG A 195 -10.45 -21.39 12.29
N HIS A 196 -9.41 -20.99 11.57
CA HIS A 196 -8.67 -21.90 10.68
C HIS A 196 -7.50 -22.60 11.38
N SER A 197 -6.88 -21.96 12.36
CA SER A 197 -5.77 -22.54 13.13
C SER A 197 -6.22 -23.39 14.31
N TRP A 198 -7.47 -23.27 14.76
CA TRP A 198 -8.00 -23.86 15.99
C TRP A 198 -7.26 -23.39 17.26
N ALA A 199 -6.52 -22.28 17.18
CA ALA A 199 -5.85 -21.67 18.32
C ALA A 199 -6.88 -21.11 19.32
N LYS A 200 -6.52 -21.07 20.61
CA LYS A 200 -7.38 -20.47 21.65
C LYS A 200 -7.31 -18.95 21.67
N THR A 201 -6.19 -18.38 21.22
CA THR A 201 -5.89 -16.95 21.29
C THR A 201 -5.15 -16.51 20.04
N TYR A 202 -5.33 -15.25 19.66
CA TYR A 202 -4.57 -14.61 18.59
C TYR A 202 -3.24 -14.06 19.09
N SER A 203 -2.20 -14.19 18.27
CA SER A 203 -0.96 -13.40 18.36
C SER A 203 -0.33 -13.39 16.96
N ASP A 204 0.36 -12.31 16.60
CA ASP A 204 0.99 -12.22 15.28
C ASP A 204 2.05 -13.33 15.06
N ASP A 205 2.78 -13.75 16.10
CA ASP A 205 3.77 -14.83 15.99
C ASP A 205 3.12 -16.18 15.67
N ASN A 206 2.06 -16.55 16.40
CA ASN A 206 1.32 -17.78 16.10
C ASN A 206 0.61 -17.73 14.74
N LYS A 207 0.24 -16.53 14.26
CA LYS A 207 -0.30 -16.32 12.90
C LYS A 207 0.75 -16.66 11.84
N ARG A 208 1.94 -16.09 11.94
CA ARG A 208 3.09 -16.39 11.06
C ARG A 208 3.49 -17.86 11.14
N ALA A 209 3.61 -18.43 12.33
CA ALA A 209 3.97 -19.83 12.51
C ALA A 209 2.96 -20.79 11.86
N PHE A 210 1.67 -20.47 11.94
CA PHE A 210 0.62 -21.24 11.25
C PHE A 210 0.74 -21.12 9.73
N PHE A 211 0.94 -19.90 9.21
CA PHE A 211 1.16 -19.66 7.78
C PHE A 211 2.38 -20.44 7.24
N LEU A 212 3.52 -20.36 7.92
CA LEU A 212 4.74 -21.07 7.51
C LEU A 212 4.52 -22.58 7.46
N LYS A 213 3.97 -23.16 8.53
CA LYS A 213 3.64 -24.59 8.61
C LYS A 213 2.69 -25.02 7.50
N LYS A 214 1.69 -24.21 7.18
CA LYS A 214 0.71 -24.49 6.12
C LYS A 214 1.38 -24.53 4.74
N ASN A 215 2.40 -23.71 4.51
CA ASN A 215 3.11 -23.58 3.24
C ASN A 215 4.39 -24.44 3.16
N GLY A 216 4.58 -25.38 4.09
CA GLY A 216 5.72 -26.30 4.07
C GLY A 216 7.07 -25.65 4.40
N ALA A 217 7.06 -24.38 4.83
CA ALA A 217 8.24 -23.71 5.37
C ALA A 217 8.46 -24.13 6.83
N GLU A 218 9.71 -24.06 7.29
CA GLU A 218 10.07 -24.30 8.68
C GLU A 218 9.64 -23.13 9.59
N PHE A 219 10.31 -22.95 10.72
CA PHE A 219 10.06 -21.85 11.62
C PHE A 219 10.70 -20.56 11.10
N MET A 220 10.28 -19.43 11.67
CA MET A 220 11.04 -18.19 11.53
C MET A 220 12.48 -18.44 12.00
N PRO A 221 13.51 -17.91 11.32
CA PRO A 221 14.88 -18.07 11.76
C PRO A 221 15.12 -17.34 13.07
N ASP A 222 15.96 -17.92 13.93
CA ASP A 222 16.33 -17.33 15.23
C ASP A 222 17.11 -16.01 15.06
N GLU A 223 17.90 -15.92 13.98
CA GLU A 223 18.67 -14.73 13.62
C GLU A 223 18.51 -14.42 12.13
N ILE A 224 18.34 -13.14 11.81
CA ILE A 224 18.27 -12.64 10.43
C ILE A 224 19.62 -11.99 10.11
N CYS A 225 20.26 -12.39 9.01
CA CYS A 225 21.51 -11.77 8.59
C CYS A 225 21.31 -10.27 8.34
N ASP A 226 22.21 -9.42 8.80
CA ASP A 226 22.16 -8.00 8.48
C ASP A 226 22.70 -7.77 7.07
N LEU A 227 21.81 -7.63 6.09
CA LEU A 227 22.22 -7.41 4.70
C LEU A 227 22.58 -5.96 4.42
N GLY A 228 22.35 -5.05 5.37
CA GLY A 228 22.77 -3.65 5.30
C GLY A 228 21.88 -2.72 4.48
N SER A 229 22.27 -1.46 4.44
CA SER A 229 21.66 -0.43 3.62
C SER A 229 22.74 0.41 2.96
N SER A 230 22.52 0.92 1.76
CA SER A 230 23.51 1.77 1.09
C SER A 230 22.92 2.92 0.29
N ILE A 231 23.73 3.96 0.12
CA ILE A 231 23.45 5.11 -0.74
C ILE A 231 24.59 5.27 -1.73
N ARG A 232 24.28 5.24 -3.02
CA ARG A 232 25.24 5.42 -4.12
C ARG A 232 25.49 6.89 -4.38
N ASN A 233 26.76 7.23 -4.57
CA ASN A 233 27.20 8.54 -5.03
C ASN A 233 28.20 8.36 -6.19
N GLY A 234 27.66 8.31 -7.41
CA GLY A 234 28.45 8.09 -8.62
C GLY A 234 29.11 6.71 -8.64
N LYS A 235 30.44 6.68 -8.54
CA LYS A 235 31.26 5.45 -8.60
C LYS A 235 31.46 4.77 -7.25
N THR A 236 31.01 5.38 -6.17
CA THR A 236 31.09 4.80 -4.82
C THR A 236 29.70 4.66 -4.22
N PHE A 237 29.58 3.84 -3.19
CA PHE A 237 28.41 3.83 -2.32
C PHE A 237 28.83 3.74 -0.86
N THR A 238 28.10 4.42 0.02
CA THR A 238 28.27 4.29 1.47
C THR A 238 27.38 3.16 1.93
N LEU A 239 27.97 2.08 2.43
CA LEU A 239 27.31 0.90 2.98
C LEU A 239 27.28 0.97 4.50
N THR A 240 26.11 0.74 5.08
CA THR A 240 25.88 0.67 6.52
C THR A 240 25.49 -0.76 6.92
N VAL A 241 26.26 -1.38 7.81
CA VAL A 241 26.01 -2.72 8.37
C VAL A 241 26.34 -2.69 9.86
N GLY A 242 25.46 -3.20 10.72
CA GLY A 242 25.67 -3.20 12.18
C GLY A 242 25.81 -1.82 12.80
N GLY A 243 25.38 -0.75 12.11
CA GLY A 243 25.55 0.65 12.52
C GLY A 243 26.89 1.28 12.13
N GLU A 244 27.80 0.52 11.51
CA GLU A 244 29.06 1.04 10.97
C GLU A 244 28.94 1.32 9.48
N THR A 245 29.63 2.37 9.01
CA THR A 245 29.61 2.80 7.61
C THR A 245 30.96 2.61 6.93
N VAL A 246 30.96 2.13 5.68
CA VAL A 246 32.14 2.05 4.82
C VAL A 246 31.79 2.54 3.42
N ASP A 247 32.67 3.34 2.82
CA ASP A 247 32.56 3.72 1.42
C ASP A 247 33.21 2.64 0.55
N VAL A 248 32.47 2.16 -0.44
CA VAL A 248 32.88 1.05 -1.31
C VAL A 248 32.86 1.51 -2.76
N ASP A 249 33.92 1.18 -3.50
CA ASP A 249 33.97 1.40 -4.94
C ASP A 249 33.10 0.38 -5.69
N VAL A 250 32.17 0.85 -6.54
CA VAL A 250 31.17 0.00 -7.22
C VAL A 250 31.83 -1.00 -8.19
N GLU A 251 32.93 -0.61 -8.84
CA GLU A 251 33.58 -1.45 -9.84
C GLU A 251 34.42 -2.55 -9.18
N THR A 252 35.18 -2.20 -8.14
CA THR A 252 36.21 -3.07 -7.55
C THR A 252 35.78 -3.76 -6.25
N GLY A 253 34.80 -3.22 -5.51
CA GLY A 253 34.41 -3.69 -4.18
C GLY A 253 35.41 -3.33 -3.08
N VAL A 254 36.40 -2.49 -3.38
CA VAL A 254 37.41 -2.06 -2.39
C VAL A 254 36.79 -1.02 -1.47
N GLY A 255 36.91 -1.27 -0.16
CA GLY A 255 36.58 -0.28 0.87
C GLY A 255 37.62 0.85 0.90
N ILE A 256 37.15 2.09 0.88
CA ILE A 256 37.96 3.30 0.76
C ILE A 256 38.44 3.78 2.13
N ASN A 257 37.54 3.75 3.13
CA ASN A 257 37.78 4.20 4.50
C ASN A 257 37.75 3.06 5.52
N GLY A 258 37.72 1.80 5.07
CA GLY A 258 37.66 0.61 5.92
C GLY A 258 37.70 -0.69 5.12
N ILE A 259 37.59 -1.82 5.83
CA ILE A 259 37.43 -3.13 5.19
C ILE A 259 35.96 -3.27 4.82
N ALA A 260 35.66 -3.41 3.53
CA ALA A 260 34.30 -3.62 3.08
C ALA A 260 33.76 -4.97 3.61
N PRO A 261 32.60 -4.99 4.29
CA PRO A 261 31.91 -6.23 4.62
C PRO A 261 31.56 -7.00 3.35
N LYS A 262 31.63 -8.33 3.40
CA LYS A 262 31.37 -9.19 2.24
C LYS A 262 30.00 -8.95 1.57
N VAL A 263 28.99 -8.50 2.31
CA VAL A 263 27.66 -8.17 1.77
C VAL A 263 27.69 -7.05 0.72
N GLU A 264 28.78 -6.28 0.65
CA GLU A 264 29.03 -5.29 -0.41
C GLU A 264 28.83 -5.86 -1.82
N LYS A 265 29.16 -7.15 -2.02
CA LYS A 265 28.98 -7.87 -3.29
C LYS A 265 27.53 -7.85 -3.76
N ILE A 266 26.58 -8.01 -2.83
CA ILE A 266 25.15 -8.00 -3.13
C ILE A 266 24.73 -6.59 -3.57
N HIS A 267 25.14 -5.57 -2.83
CA HIS A 267 24.84 -4.16 -3.16
C HIS A 267 25.42 -3.77 -4.52
N ARG A 268 26.65 -4.19 -4.85
CA ARG A 268 27.25 -3.99 -6.18
C ARG A 268 26.49 -4.72 -7.27
N ALA A 269 26.10 -5.98 -7.05
CA ALA A 269 25.34 -6.74 -8.04
C ALA A 269 24.00 -6.03 -8.37
N ILE A 270 23.35 -5.47 -7.35
CA ILE A 270 22.14 -4.65 -7.51
C ILE A 270 22.46 -3.36 -8.27
N TYR A 271 23.43 -2.55 -7.85
CA TYR A 271 23.79 -1.29 -8.51
C TYR A 271 24.29 -1.44 -9.96
N ASN A 272 24.78 -2.62 -10.33
CA ASN A 272 25.21 -2.94 -11.69
C ASN A 272 24.05 -3.45 -12.58
N THR A 273 22.92 -3.82 -11.99
CA THR A 273 21.75 -4.35 -12.71
C THR A 273 20.59 -3.35 -12.75
N GLU A 274 20.31 -2.71 -11.62
CA GLU A 274 19.16 -1.82 -11.43
C GLU A 274 19.62 -0.36 -11.31
N ASP A 275 18.94 0.55 -12.01
CA ASP A 275 19.19 2.00 -11.93
C ASP A 275 18.57 2.57 -10.65
N CYS A 276 19.32 2.46 -9.56
CA CYS A 276 18.91 2.91 -8.24
C CYS A 276 20.02 3.64 -7.49
N THR A 277 19.61 4.46 -6.52
CA THR A 277 20.51 5.22 -5.66
C THR A 277 20.58 4.64 -4.25
N ILE A 278 19.46 4.14 -3.73
CA ILE A 278 19.33 3.67 -2.35
C ILE A 278 18.94 2.19 -2.32
N ILE A 279 19.60 1.42 -1.47
CA ILE A 279 19.27 0.02 -1.15
C ILE A 279 18.98 -0.06 0.36
N LYS A 280 17.88 -0.69 0.76
CA LYS A 280 17.55 -0.94 2.17
C LYS A 280 17.17 -2.39 2.41
N HIS A 281 17.66 -2.96 3.50
CA HIS A 281 17.25 -4.27 3.98
C HIS A 281 16.04 -4.16 4.92
N LEU A 282 14.94 -4.80 4.52
CA LEU A 282 13.70 -4.87 5.28
C LEU A 282 13.60 -6.21 6.02
N LYS A 283 13.45 -6.11 7.34
CA LYS A 283 13.46 -7.25 8.28
C LYS A 283 12.17 -7.33 9.10
N SER A 284 11.06 -6.73 8.64
CA SER A 284 9.80 -6.84 9.38
C SER A 284 9.37 -8.33 9.46
N PRO A 285 8.75 -8.77 10.57
CA PRO A 285 8.44 -10.19 10.77
C PRO A 285 7.60 -10.81 9.64
N ASP A 286 6.67 -10.06 9.06
CA ASP A 286 5.82 -10.57 7.98
C ASP A 286 6.58 -10.70 6.65
N ILE A 287 7.50 -9.78 6.34
CA ILE A 287 8.39 -9.89 5.17
C ILE A 287 9.30 -11.12 5.32
N VAL A 288 9.87 -11.33 6.50
CA VAL A 288 10.73 -12.49 6.78
C VAL A 288 9.92 -13.79 6.68
N ALA A 289 8.71 -13.84 7.24
CA ALA A 289 7.83 -15.01 7.12
C ALA A 289 7.52 -15.36 5.66
N VAL A 290 7.16 -14.38 4.84
CA VAL A 290 6.92 -14.63 3.40
C VAL A 290 8.20 -15.09 2.70
N SER A 291 9.36 -14.48 3.02
CA SER A 291 10.64 -14.90 2.44
C SER A 291 10.97 -16.38 2.72
N CYS A 292 10.59 -16.91 3.89
CA CYS A 292 10.86 -18.30 4.28
C CYS A 292 10.16 -19.33 3.36
N THR A 293 9.07 -18.95 2.70
CA THR A 293 8.29 -19.86 1.83
C THR A 293 9.06 -20.33 0.61
N GLY A 294 10.06 -19.57 0.16
CA GLY A 294 10.76 -19.81 -1.11
C GLY A 294 9.93 -19.49 -2.36
N GLU A 295 8.69 -19.03 -2.20
CA GLU A 295 7.80 -18.69 -3.31
C GLU A 295 7.92 -17.23 -3.71
N ASP A 296 7.77 -16.96 -5.01
CA ASP A 296 7.68 -15.60 -5.55
C ASP A 296 6.37 -14.93 -5.08
N MET A 297 6.44 -13.64 -4.73
CA MET A 297 5.21 -12.88 -4.45
C MET A 297 4.58 -12.38 -5.74
N ILE A 298 3.26 -12.58 -5.84
CA ILE A 298 2.42 -12.02 -6.89
C ILE A 298 1.54 -10.93 -6.27
N PRO A 299 1.41 -9.74 -6.89
CA PRO A 299 0.63 -8.64 -6.33
C PRO A 299 -0.83 -9.03 -6.04
N MET A 300 -1.25 -8.85 -4.79
CA MET A 300 -2.65 -8.92 -4.37
C MET A 300 -3.29 -7.53 -4.21
N ILE A 301 -2.49 -6.46 -4.34
CA ILE A 301 -2.92 -5.08 -4.08
C ILE A 301 -2.38 -4.19 -5.21
N ASP A 302 -3.18 -3.22 -5.65
CA ASP A 302 -2.83 -2.30 -6.73
C ASP A 302 -1.55 -1.49 -6.43
N ASP A 303 -1.44 -0.92 -5.23
CA ASP A 303 -0.27 -0.13 -4.81
C ASP A 303 1.02 -0.97 -4.87
N PHE A 304 0.94 -2.25 -4.49
CA PHE A 304 2.06 -3.17 -4.56
C PHE A 304 2.53 -3.36 -6.00
N ALA A 305 1.59 -3.57 -6.93
CA ALA A 305 1.91 -3.70 -8.35
C ALA A 305 2.56 -2.41 -8.92
N GLN A 306 2.09 -1.25 -8.48
CA GLN A 306 2.57 0.05 -8.95
C GLN A 306 4.00 0.35 -8.46
N ILE A 307 4.26 0.15 -7.18
CA ILE A 307 5.47 0.63 -6.49
C ILE A 307 6.55 -0.44 -6.45
N VAL A 308 6.19 -1.66 -6.04
CA VAL A 308 7.15 -2.73 -5.82
C VAL A 308 7.51 -3.41 -7.14
N GLY A 309 6.50 -3.84 -7.90
CA GLY A 309 6.72 -4.60 -9.13
C GLY A 309 5.56 -5.50 -9.51
N VAL A 310 5.62 -6.06 -10.71
CA VAL A 310 4.63 -7.03 -11.22
C VAL A 310 4.72 -8.40 -10.52
N ASP A 311 5.84 -8.65 -9.84
CA ASP A 311 6.12 -9.75 -8.93
C ASP A 311 7.35 -9.37 -8.08
N VAL A 312 7.62 -10.14 -7.02
CA VAL A 312 8.87 -10.09 -6.26
C VAL A 312 9.46 -11.48 -6.24
N LYS A 313 10.69 -11.61 -6.72
CA LYS A 313 11.40 -12.88 -6.74
C LYS A 313 11.89 -13.27 -5.36
N ASN A 314 11.85 -14.57 -5.07
CA ASN A 314 12.42 -15.12 -3.85
C ASN A 314 13.71 -15.88 -4.16
N CYS A 315 14.83 -15.28 -3.78
CA CYS A 315 16.15 -15.84 -3.98
C CYS A 315 16.52 -16.79 -2.85
N PRO A 316 16.91 -18.04 -3.15
CA PRO A 316 17.48 -18.94 -2.16
C PRO A 316 18.73 -18.32 -1.51
N TRP A 317 18.80 -18.39 -0.19
CA TRP A 317 19.97 -17.98 0.59
C TRP A 317 20.86 -19.19 0.87
N ILE A 318 21.67 -19.59 -0.12
CA ILE A 318 22.53 -20.78 -0.06
C ILE A 318 23.99 -20.33 0.03
N ASP A 319 24.71 -20.84 1.03
CA ASP A 319 26.14 -20.57 1.28
C ASP A 319 26.54 -19.11 1.54
N GLY A 320 25.56 -18.22 1.78
CA GLY A 320 25.77 -16.86 2.24
C GLY A 320 26.12 -15.86 1.13
N ASP A 321 26.97 -14.88 1.46
CA ASP A 321 27.39 -13.74 0.63
C ASP A 321 28.42 -14.08 -0.48
N THR A 322 28.20 -15.21 -1.15
CA THR A 322 29.00 -15.64 -2.30
C THR A 322 28.78 -14.75 -3.52
N ASP A 323 29.72 -14.77 -4.46
CA ASP A 323 29.59 -14.03 -5.72
C ASP A 323 28.42 -14.56 -6.57
N GLU A 324 28.18 -15.87 -6.53
CA GLU A 324 27.03 -16.53 -7.14
C GLU A 324 25.71 -16.04 -6.53
N CYS A 325 25.59 -16.02 -5.20
CA CYS A 325 24.39 -15.54 -4.52
C CYS A 325 24.11 -14.08 -4.85
N ALA A 326 25.15 -13.22 -4.79
CA ALA A 326 25.03 -11.81 -5.16
C ALA A 326 24.54 -11.62 -6.60
N LYS A 327 25.08 -12.41 -7.54
CA LYS A 327 24.68 -12.37 -8.94
C LYS A 327 23.22 -12.79 -9.16
N GLU A 328 22.76 -13.86 -8.49
CA GLU A 328 21.36 -14.29 -8.60
C GLU A 328 20.40 -13.26 -7.99
N ILE A 329 20.76 -12.63 -6.87
CA ILE A 329 19.99 -11.52 -6.28
C ILE A 329 19.92 -10.33 -7.26
N GLY A 330 21.05 -9.95 -7.86
CA GLY A 330 21.09 -8.89 -8.88
C GLY A 330 20.17 -9.16 -10.06
N LYS A 331 20.15 -10.40 -10.59
CA LYS A 331 19.23 -10.79 -11.67
C LYS A 331 17.76 -10.78 -11.22
N ALA A 332 17.50 -11.19 -9.99
CA ALA A 332 16.14 -11.32 -9.48
C ALA A 332 15.47 -9.96 -9.26
N ILE A 333 16.25 -8.94 -8.88
CA ILE A 333 15.74 -7.58 -8.72
C ILE A 333 15.57 -6.81 -10.04
N ASP A 334 16.16 -7.28 -11.15
CA ASP A 334 16.08 -6.62 -12.46
C ASP A 334 14.63 -6.23 -12.84
N ASN A 335 14.41 -4.93 -13.09
CA ASN A 335 13.12 -4.29 -13.37
C ASN A 335 12.10 -4.33 -12.21
N ARG A 336 12.54 -4.59 -10.98
CA ARG A 336 11.76 -4.60 -9.74
C ARG A 336 12.40 -3.69 -8.71
N ASN A 337 11.57 -3.22 -7.78
CA ASN A 337 12.03 -2.41 -6.66
C ASN A 337 12.27 -3.24 -5.40
N ALA A 338 12.11 -4.56 -5.47
CA ALA A 338 12.31 -5.47 -4.36
C ALA A 338 12.69 -6.88 -4.81
N VAL A 339 13.42 -7.57 -3.93
CA VAL A 339 13.72 -9.01 -3.99
C VAL A 339 13.64 -9.59 -2.59
N LEU A 340 12.98 -10.73 -2.43
CA LEU A 340 12.99 -11.51 -1.20
C LEU A 340 14.26 -12.35 -1.15
N ILE A 341 14.87 -12.44 0.04
CA ILE A 341 16.00 -13.30 0.31
C ILE A 341 15.50 -14.36 1.29
N GLN A 342 15.50 -15.63 0.89
CA GLN A 342 14.87 -16.70 1.66
C GLN A 342 15.37 -16.72 3.11
N GLY A 343 14.44 -16.59 4.07
CA GLY A 343 14.73 -16.52 5.50
C GLY A 343 15.29 -15.18 6.00
N ASN A 344 15.64 -14.26 5.11
CA ASN A 344 16.32 -13.02 5.49
C ASN A 344 15.50 -11.76 5.19
N GLY A 345 14.23 -11.88 4.81
CA GLY A 345 13.39 -10.72 4.51
C GLY A 345 13.57 -10.23 3.07
N ALA A 346 13.70 -8.92 2.85
CA ALA A 346 13.76 -8.33 1.51
C ALA A 346 14.83 -7.24 1.37
N LEU A 347 15.44 -7.14 0.19
CA LEU A 347 16.17 -5.94 -0.25
C LEU A 347 15.26 -5.12 -1.16
N VAL A 348 15.17 -3.82 -0.91
CA VAL A 348 14.38 -2.88 -1.71
C VAL A 348 15.27 -1.77 -2.30
N THR A 349 14.92 -1.29 -3.49
CA THR A 349 15.66 -0.28 -4.25
C THR A 349 14.81 0.94 -4.59
N GLY A 350 15.39 2.12 -4.43
CA GLY A 350 14.73 3.39 -4.73
C GLY A 350 15.72 4.51 -5.02
N ASN A 351 15.20 5.71 -5.30
CA ASN A 351 16.02 6.86 -5.68
C ASN A 351 15.91 8.04 -4.72
N THR A 352 14.87 8.08 -3.88
CA THR A 352 14.67 9.11 -2.86
C THR A 352 14.24 8.48 -1.54
N GLU A 353 14.44 9.17 -0.41
CA GLU A 353 14.00 8.68 0.90
C GLU A 353 12.50 8.38 0.92
N GLY A 354 11.69 9.24 0.29
CA GLY A 354 10.24 9.00 0.20
C GLY A 354 9.89 7.72 -0.57
N ASP A 355 10.67 7.33 -1.59
CA ASP A 355 10.46 6.03 -2.26
C ASP A 355 10.71 4.87 -1.31
N MET A 356 11.76 4.98 -0.49
CA MET A 356 12.11 3.96 0.49
C MET A 356 11.04 3.82 1.56
N GLU A 357 10.48 4.94 2.04
CA GLU A 357 9.34 4.93 2.96
C GLU A 357 8.11 4.24 2.35
N ALA A 358 7.78 4.54 1.09
CA ALA A 358 6.66 3.88 0.41
C ALA A 358 6.90 2.39 0.19
N LEU A 359 8.12 1.99 -0.20
CA LEU A 359 8.49 0.60 -0.38
C LEU A 359 8.42 -0.18 0.93
N ASP A 360 8.86 0.40 2.05
CA ASP A 360 8.78 -0.21 3.37
C ASP A 360 7.32 -0.51 3.76
N ILE A 361 6.45 0.51 3.64
CA ILE A 361 5.01 0.40 3.95
C ILE A 361 4.33 -0.66 3.07
N ILE A 362 4.56 -0.60 1.75
CA ILE A 362 3.86 -1.45 0.78
C ILE A 362 4.40 -2.87 0.78
N MET A 363 5.70 -3.08 0.98
CA MET A 363 6.24 -4.43 1.15
C MET A 363 5.66 -5.09 2.39
N ASN A 364 5.57 -4.36 3.50
CA ASN A 364 5.00 -4.90 4.73
C ASN A 364 3.51 -5.23 4.57
N LYS A 365 2.71 -4.28 4.05
CA LYS A 365 1.28 -4.49 3.74
C LYS A 365 1.07 -5.65 2.77
N GLY A 366 1.92 -5.78 1.74
CA GLY A 366 1.85 -6.86 0.76
C GLY A 366 2.15 -8.23 1.37
N CYS A 367 3.14 -8.33 2.24
CA CYS A 367 3.48 -9.58 2.93
C CYS A 367 2.40 -9.99 3.93
N GLU A 368 1.87 -9.03 4.70
CA GLU A 368 0.75 -9.28 5.61
C GLU A 368 -0.51 -9.75 4.85
N ALA A 369 -0.78 -9.16 3.68
CA ALA A 369 -1.86 -9.62 2.80
C ALA A 369 -1.67 -11.06 2.31
N VAL A 370 -0.45 -11.45 1.91
CA VAL A 370 -0.15 -12.84 1.53
C VAL A 370 -0.44 -13.80 2.68
N ILE A 371 0.04 -13.46 3.89
CA ILE A 371 -0.16 -14.29 5.09
C ILE A 371 -1.65 -14.44 5.41
N ASP A 372 -2.36 -13.32 5.53
CA ASP A 372 -3.74 -13.33 5.99
C ASP A 372 -4.66 -13.96 4.95
N VAL A 373 -4.53 -13.61 3.67
CA VAL A 373 -5.41 -14.16 2.64
C VAL A 373 -5.17 -15.66 2.40
N ASP A 374 -3.92 -16.14 2.58
CA ASP A 374 -3.64 -17.57 2.60
C ASP A 374 -4.39 -18.26 3.75
N ILE A 375 -4.38 -17.70 4.97
CA ILE A 375 -5.13 -18.24 6.11
C ILE A 375 -6.64 -18.28 5.82
N PHE A 376 -7.18 -17.26 5.14
CA PHE A 376 -8.57 -17.22 4.71
C PHE A 376 -8.91 -18.28 3.63
N ASN A 377 -7.90 -18.90 3.01
CA ASN A 377 -8.04 -19.79 1.86
C ASN A 377 -8.78 -19.12 0.68
N ARG A 378 -8.54 -17.83 0.46
CA ARG A 378 -9.23 -17.00 -0.55
C ARG A 378 -8.28 -16.06 -1.29
N ALA A 379 -7.13 -16.59 -1.72
CA ALA A 379 -6.15 -15.85 -2.52
C ALA A 379 -6.76 -15.40 -3.86
N HIS A 380 -6.83 -14.09 -4.04
CA HIS A 380 -7.05 -13.45 -5.32
C HIS A 380 -5.85 -12.57 -5.62
N TYR A 381 -5.44 -12.55 -6.88
CA TYR A 381 -4.31 -11.78 -7.35
C TYR A 381 -4.79 -10.77 -8.37
N VAL A 382 -4.13 -9.63 -8.42
CA VAL A 382 -4.32 -8.67 -9.50
C VAL A 382 -3.83 -9.33 -10.79
N PRO A 383 -4.61 -9.27 -11.90
CA PRO A 383 -4.18 -9.88 -13.16
C PRO A 383 -2.83 -9.32 -13.64
N LYS A 384 -1.90 -10.19 -14.07
CA LYS A 384 -0.53 -9.78 -14.46
C LYS A 384 -0.48 -8.66 -15.51
N LEU A 385 -1.38 -8.70 -16.49
CA LEU A 385 -1.46 -7.66 -17.52
C LEU A 385 -1.83 -6.30 -16.91
N GLU A 386 -2.69 -6.30 -15.90
CA GLU A 386 -3.11 -5.11 -15.18
C GLU A 386 -2.00 -4.59 -14.26
N CYS A 387 -1.26 -5.48 -13.59
CA CYS A 387 -0.04 -5.10 -12.85
C CYS A 387 0.97 -4.39 -13.76
N PHE A 388 1.23 -4.94 -14.95
CA PHE A 388 2.14 -4.34 -15.92
C PHE A 388 1.68 -2.95 -16.37
N LEU A 389 0.39 -2.79 -16.68
CA LEU A 389 -0.18 -1.50 -17.09
C LEU A 389 -0.09 -0.47 -15.97
N MET A 390 -0.47 -0.85 -14.74
CA MET A 390 -0.39 0.03 -13.58
C MET A 390 1.06 0.48 -13.28
N ARG A 391 2.03 -0.44 -13.32
CA ARG A 391 3.46 -0.11 -13.14
C ARG A 391 3.95 0.84 -14.23
N THR A 392 3.59 0.58 -15.49
CA THR A 392 3.98 1.45 -16.62
C THR A 392 3.44 2.87 -16.44
N VAL A 393 2.17 3.01 -16.06
CA VAL A 393 1.55 4.32 -15.80
C VAL A 393 2.20 5.01 -14.59
N TYR A 394 2.51 4.26 -13.53
CA TYR A 394 3.16 4.79 -12.33
C TYR A 394 4.55 5.37 -12.67
N LEU A 395 5.41 4.58 -13.33
CA LEU A 395 6.76 5.01 -13.72
C LEU A 395 6.71 6.23 -14.64
N ALA A 396 5.82 6.24 -15.64
CA ALA A 396 5.68 7.38 -16.56
C ALA A 396 5.23 8.67 -15.85
N LYS A 397 4.40 8.58 -14.81
CA LYS A 397 4.02 9.74 -13.98
C LYS A 397 5.16 10.20 -13.08
N TYR A 398 5.93 9.26 -12.54
CA TYR A 398 7.05 9.54 -11.64
C TYR A 398 8.19 10.26 -12.38
N SER A 399 8.56 9.80 -13.58
CA SER A 399 9.61 10.45 -14.39
C SER A 399 9.28 11.92 -14.71
N LYS A 400 8.01 12.22 -15.05
CA LYS A 400 7.59 13.61 -15.31
C LYS A 400 7.74 14.53 -14.11
N LYS A 401 7.56 14.01 -12.89
CA LYS A 401 7.75 14.80 -11.65
C LYS A 401 9.22 15.10 -11.35
N ILE A 402 10.14 14.26 -11.82
CA ILE A 402 11.59 14.51 -11.71
C ILE A 402 11.99 15.62 -12.68
N ASP A 403 11.47 15.61 -13.91
CA ASP A 403 11.77 16.62 -14.93
C ASP A 403 11.21 18.03 -14.62
N GLU A 404 10.25 18.13 -13.70
CA GLU A 404 9.63 19.39 -13.25
C GLU A 404 10.34 20.05 -12.04
N LYS A 405 11.35 19.38 -11.45
CA LYS A 405 12.19 19.89 -10.35
C LYS A 405 13.58 20.27 -10.86
#